data_AF-I5AZL2-F1
#
_entry.id   AF-I5AZL2-F1
#
_cell.length_a   1.000
_cell.length_b   1.000
_cell.length_c   1.000
_cell.angle_alpha   90.00
_cell.angle_beta   90.00
_cell.angle_gamma   90.00
#
_symmetry.space_group_name_H-M   'P 1'
#
loop_
_entity.id
_entity.type
_entity.pdbx_description
1 polymer ?
#
loop_
_entity_poly.entity_id
_entity_poly.type
_entity_poly.pdbx_seq_one_letter_code
_entity_poly.pdbx_strand_id
1 'polypeptide(L)'
;MTVIITAAVFIIALFAFKLIMRRLKVPKVSSSTKDQSPPAKKDPGADFKEILDTLIKLNILIRTDRDFSMDLILKIESIVDDLKALIPDMITRYPGETLTYELKKIGATHLFKIVKEYLDLSPDSRQIQRSAFEKTIETLHEVCARSRQIVDNNEIAEFKTMAHFLEGKFS
;
A
#
# COMPACT_ATOMS: atom_id res chain seq x y z
N MET A 1 15.86 41.94 -1.74
CA MET A 1 16.15 40.96 -0.67
C MET A 1 15.26 41.08 0.58
N THR A 2 14.36 42.08 0.67
CA THR A 2 13.47 42.29 1.84
C THR A 2 12.08 41.64 1.72
N VAL A 3 11.63 41.30 0.51
CA VAL A 3 10.29 40.69 0.27
C VAL A 3 10.27 39.18 0.52
N ILE A 4 11.40 38.49 0.39
CA ILE A 4 11.49 37.03 0.59
C ILE A 4 11.50 36.67 2.10
N ILE A 5 12.06 37.56 2.94
CA ILE A 5 12.15 37.34 4.38
C ILE A 5 10.79 37.51 5.08
N THR A 6 9.92 38.39 4.57
CA THR A 6 8.59 38.63 5.15
C THR A 6 7.58 37.50 4.88
N ALA A 7 7.71 36.78 3.75
CA ALA A 7 6.85 35.63 3.44
C ALA A 7 7.16 34.40 4.31
N ALA A 8 8.43 34.18 4.67
CA ALA A 8 8.85 33.03 5.48
C ALA A 8 8.33 33.12 6.94
N VAL A 9 8.23 34.33 7.51
CA VAL A 9 7.74 34.53 8.88
C VAL A 9 6.23 34.28 8.99
N PHE A 10 5.46 34.60 7.94
CA PHE A 10 4.00 34.42 7.95
C PHE A 10 3.58 32.94 7.90
N ILE A 11 4.34 32.10 7.19
CA ILE A 11 4.05 30.66 7.09
C ILE A 11 4.36 29.95 8.42
N ILE A 12 5.45 30.33 9.09
CA ILE A 12 5.82 29.74 10.39
C ILE A 12 4.78 30.09 11.48
N ALA A 13 4.24 31.31 11.46
CA ALA A 13 3.19 31.73 12.40
C ALA A 13 1.88 30.94 12.22
N LEU A 14 1.49 30.61 10.98
CA LEU A 14 0.29 29.82 10.69
C LEU A 14 0.43 28.35 11.13
N PHE A 15 1.62 27.76 11.01
CA PHE A 15 1.88 26.40 11.49
C PHE A 15 1.89 26.31 13.02
N ALA A 16 2.47 27.30 13.72
CA ALA A 16 2.47 27.34 15.18
C ALA A 16 1.05 27.52 15.76
N PHE A 17 0.22 28.36 15.13
CA PHE A 17 -1.14 28.62 15.59
C PHE A 17 -2.06 27.39 15.43
N LYS A 18 -1.91 26.62 14.35
CA LYS A 18 -2.68 25.38 14.10
C LYS A 18 -2.32 24.26 15.08
N LEU A 19 -1.10 24.25 15.60
CA LEU A 19 -0.60 23.25 16.55
C LEU A 19 -1.07 23.56 18.00
N ILE A 20 -1.16 24.84 18.37
CA ILE A 20 -1.68 25.29 19.67
C ILE A 20 -3.20 25.10 19.77
N MET A 21 -3.97 25.41 18.72
CA MET A 21 -5.42 25.13 18.70
C MET A 21 -5.75 23.64 18.81
N ARG A 22 -4.85 22.74 18.36
CA ARG A 22 -5.05 21.29 18.48
C ARG A 22 -4.85 20.76 19.90
N ARG A 23 -4.07 21.46 20.75
CA ARG A 23 -3.81 21.04 22.14
C ARG A 23 -4.79 21.59 23.18
N LEU A 24 -5.68 22.52 22.80
CA LEU A 24 -6.66 23.13 23.71
C LEU A 24 -8.09 22.56 23.59
N LYS A 25 -8.33 21.59 22.70
CA LYS A 25 -9.60 20.84 22.70
C LYS A 25 -9.58 19.73 23.75
N VAL A 26 -9.84 20.12 24.99
CA VAL A 26 -10.24 19.20 26.07
C VAL A 26 -11.57 18.56 25.67
N PRO A 27 -11.70 17.22 25.62
CA PRO A 27 -12.98 16.57 25.37
C PRO A 27 -13.87 16.77 26.59
N LYS A 28 -14.98 17.49 26.40
CA LYS A 28 -16.07 17.55 27.36
C LYS A 28 -16.68 16.14 27.44
N VAL A 29 -16.52 15.48 28.59
CA VAL A 29 -17.18 14.21 28.90
C VAL A 29 -18.68 14.43 28.83
N SER A 30 -19.32 13.92 27.77
CA SER A 30 -20.76 13.70 27.73
C SER A 30 -21.00 12.21 27.74
N SER A 31 -21.40 11.72 28.92
CA SER A 31 -22.02 10.42 29.11
C SER A 31 -23.29 10.33 28.26
N SER A 32 -23.23 9.52 27.21
CA SER A 32 -24.44 8.95 26.62
C SER A 32 -24.18 7.47 26.41
N THR A 33 -24.76 6.66 27.29
CA THR A 33 -24.96 5.22 27.11
C THR A 33 -25.73 5.04 25.81
N LYS A 34 -25.02 4.74 24.72
CA LYS A 34 -25.59 4.15 23.51
C LYS A 34 -25.06 2.74 23.44
N ASP A 35 -25.97 1.79 23.45
CA ASP A 35 -25.75 0.41 23.06
C ASP A 35 -24.77 0.36 21.88
N GLN A 36 -23.55 -0.08 22.15
CA GLN A 36 -22.67 -0.57 21.10
C GLN A 36 -23.18 -1.96 20.74
N SER A 37 -24.08 -2.01 19.76
CA SER A 37 -24.23 -3.22 18.97
C SER A 37 -22.83 -3.64 18.50
N PRO A 38 -22.49 -4.95 18.54
CA PRO A 38 -21.19 -5.42 18.08
C PRO A 38 -20.91 -4.86 16.68
N PRO A 39 -19.68 -4.40 16.38
CA PRO A 39 -19.36 -3.93 15.04
C PRO A 39 -19.76 -5.01 14.05
N ALA A 40 -20.57 -4.65 13.06
CA ALA A 40 -20.97 -5.56 12.00
C ALA A 40 -19.70 -6.24 11.48
N LYS A 41 -19.65 -7.58 11.52
CA LYS A 41 -18.55 -8.35 10.93
C LYS A 41 -18.45 -7.89 9.48
N LYS A 42 -17.42 -7.09 9.16
CA LYS A 42 -17.08 -6.76 7.78
C LYS A 42 -16.99 -8.08 7.03
N ASP A 43 -17.76 -8.21 5.96
CA ASP A 43 -17.63 -9.34 5.05
C ASP A 43 -16.18 -9.39 4.55
N PRO A 44 -15.40 -10.44 4.89
CA PRO A 44 -14.02 -10.56 4.44
C PRO A 44 -13.89 -10.54 2.91
N GLY A 45 -14.96 -10.93 2.18
CA GLY A 45 -15.02 -10.90 0.73
C GLY A 45 -15.21 -9.51 0.12
N ALA A 46 -15.81 -8.56 0.85
CA ALA A 46 -15.99 -7.19 0.35
C ALA A 46 -14.64 -6.46 0.21
N ASP A 47 -13.74 -6.65 1.17
CA ASP A 47 -12.39 -6.08 1.16
C ASP A 47 -11.55 -6.62 -0.03
N PHE A 48 -11.74 -7.90 -0.43
CA PHE A 48 -10.99 -8.46 -1.56
C PHE A 48 -11.44 -7.92 -2.91
N LYS A 49 -12.73 -7.61 -3.07
CA LYS A 49 -13.23 -7.02 -4.32
C LYS A 49 -12.57 -5.68 -4.62
N GLU A 50 -12.43 -4.81 -3.60
CA GLU A 50 -11.76 -3.52 -3.75
C GLU A 50 -10.28 -3.67 -4.13
N ILE A 51 -9.60 -4.68 -3.56
CA ILE A 51 -8.23 -5.04 -3.93
C ILE A 51 -8.16 -5.43 -5.40
N LEU A 52 -9.05 -6.33 -5.85
CA LEU A 52 -9.08 -6.77 -7.24
C LEU A 52 -9.34 -5.62 -8.21
N ASP A 53 -10.25 -4.71 -7.89
CA ASP A 53 -10.52 -3.52 -8.70
C ASP A 53 -9.27 -2.64 -8.84
N THR A 54 -8.47 -2.49 -7.78
CA THR A 54 -7.19 -1.76 -7.82
C THR A 54 -6.16 -2.47 -8.70
N LEU A 55 -6.03 -3.79 -8.59
CA LEU A 55 -5.12 -4.58 -9.42
C LEU A 55 -5.50 -4.53 -10.90
N ILE A 56 -6.80 -4.55 -11.21
CA ILE A 56 -7.29 -4.39 -12.59
C ILE A 56 -6.97 -3.00 -13.12
N LYS A 57 -7.20 -1.94 -12.33
CA LYS A 57 -6.82 -0.57 -12.71
C LYS A 57 -5.33 -0.45 -12.99
N LEU A 58 -4.49 -1.12 -12.21
CA LEU A 58 -3.05 -1.17 -12.46
C LEU A 58 -2.74 -1.81 -13.82
N ASN A 59 -3.32 -2.97 -14.13
CA ASN A 59 -3.09 -3.65 -15.42
C ASN A 59 -3.51 -2.79 -16.61
N ILE A 60 -4.63 -2.08 -16.50
CA ILE A 60 -5.06 -1.13 -17.54
C ILE A 60 -4.06 0.03 -17.65
N LEU A 61 -3.62 0.59 -16.53
CA LEU A 61 -2.67 1.71 -16.49
C LEU A 61 -1.35 1.35 -17.19
N ILE A 62 -0.73 0.22 -16.84
CA ILE A 62 0.55 -0.19 -17.42
C ILE A 62 0.45 -0.56 -18.91
N ARG A 63 -0.68 -1.11 -19.36
CA ARG A 63 -0.89 -1.47 -20.77
C ARG A 63 -1.28 -0.31 -21.67
N THR A 64 -1.69 0.82 -21.08
CA THR A 64 -2.05 2.03 -21.83
C THR A 64 -0.86 2.97 -22.03
N ASP A 65 0.19 2.85 -21.22
CA ASP A 65 1.47 3.54 -21.43
C ASP A 65 2.26 2.87 -22.57
N ARG A 66 2.49 3.61 -23.66
CA ARG A 66 3.12 3.08 -24.88
C ARG A 66 4.62 2.85 -24.75
N ASP A 67 5.27 3.55 -23.82
CA ASP A 67 6.72 3.54 -23.65
C ASP A 67 7.14 2.65 -22.48
N PHE A 68 6.17 1.98 -21.85
CA PHE A 68 6.42 1.09 -20.73
C PHE A 68 6.90 -0.28 -21.21
N SER A 69 7.94 -0.79 -20.53
CA SER A 69 8.68 -1.96 -20.96
C SER A 69 7.84 -3.23 -20.84
N MET A 70 7.77 -4.04 -21.90
CA MET A 70 6.93 -5.25 -21.92
C MET A 70 7.36 -6.28 -20.87
N ASP A 71 8.66 -6.42 -20.60
CA ASP A 71 9.20 -7.25 -19.52
C ASP A 71 8.72 -6.80 -18.13
N LEU A 72 8.65 -5.48 -17.89
CA LEU A 72 8.11 -4.91 -16.66
C LEU A 72 6.60 -5.14 -16.55
N ILE A 73 5.87 -5.01 -17.67
CA ILE A 73 4.44 -5.34 -17.72
C ILE A 73 4.22 -6.79 -17.28
N LEU A 74 4.88 -7.74 -17.93
CA LEU A 74 4.74 -9.17 -17.63
C LEU A 74 5.09 -9.48 -16.18
N LYS A 75 6.12 -8.83 -15.63
CA LYS A 75 6.51 -9.03 -14.23
C LYS A 75 5.50 -8.48 -13.24
N ILE A 76 4.96 -7.28 -13.50
CA ILE A 76 3.88 -6.70 -12.67
C ILE A 76 2.61 -7.55 -12.77
N GLU A 77 2.28 -8.07 -13.95
CA GLU A 77 1.14 -8.98 -14.14
C GLU A 77 1.32 -10.27 -13.34
N SER A 78 2.53 -10.83 -13.30
CA SER A 78 2.84 -11.99 -12.44
C SER A 78 2.59 -11.70 -10.96
N ILE A 79 2.98 -10.52 -10.47
CA ILE A 79 2.68 -10.09 -9.09
C ILE A 79 1.17 -9.99 -8.87
N VAL A 80 0.44 -9.41 -9.82
CA VAL A 80 -1.02 -9.29 -9.76
C VAL A 80 -1.68 -10.67 -9.67
N ASP A 81 -1.24 -11.62 -10.50
CA ASP A 81 -1.75 -13.00 -10.51
C ASP A 81 -1.46 -13.72 -9.19
N ASP A 82 -0.26 -13.57 -8.62
CA ASP A 82 0.08 -14.12 -7.32
C ASP A 82 -0.77 -13.53 -6.20
N LEU A 83 -0.96 -12.20 -6.17
CA LEU A 83 -1.80 -11.55 -5.15
C LEU A 83 -3.28 -11.96 -5.27
N LYS A 84 -3.79 -12.07 -6.50
CA LYS A 84 -5.16 -12.52 -6.79
C LYS A 84 -5.40 -13.95 -6.31
N ALA A 85 -4.41 -14.84 -6.42
CA ALA A 85 -4.50 -16.21 -5.93
C ALA A 85 -4.32 -16.28 -4.41
N LEU A 86 -3.32 -15.59 -3.87
CA LEU A 86 -2.88 -15.72 -2.47
C LEU A 86 -3.79 -15.04 -1.45
N ILE A 87 -4.28 -13.83 -1.75
CA ILE A 87 -5.04 -13.03 -0.77
C ILE A 87 -6.35 -13.71 -0.34
N PRO A 88 -7.18 -14.28 -1.25
CA PRO A 88 -8.40 -15.00 -0.85
C PRO A 88 -8.12 -16.16 0.11
N ASP A 89 -7.07 -16.93 -0.16
CA ASP A 89 -6.66 -18.06 0.67
C ASP A 89 -6.21 -17.58 2.05
N MET A 90 -5.43 -16.50 2.11
CA MET A 90 -4.98 -15.90 3.36
C MET A 90 -6.12 -15.32 4.18
N ILE A 91 -7.08 -14.64 3.55
CA ILE A 91 -8.27 -14.12 4.23
C ILE A 91 -9.12 -15.27 4.79
N THR A 92 -9.24 -16.37 4.05
CA THR A 92 -10.10 -17.50 4.45
C THR A 92 -9.46 -18.33 5.56
N ARG A 93 -8.16 -18.64 5.42
CA ARG A 93 -7.46 -19.59 6.29
C ARG A 93 -6.78 -18.90 7.47
N TYR A 94 -6.33 -17.66 7.29
CA TYR A 94 -5.46 -16.95 8.22
C TYR A 94 -5.86 -15.46 8.40
N PRO A 95 -7.15 -15.13 8.65
CA PRO A 95 -7.64 -13.74 8.63
C PRO A 95 -6.99 -12.80 9.66
N GLY A 96 -6.46 -13.34 10.76
CA GLY A 96 -5.85 -12.57 11.85
C GLY A 96 -4.33 -12.42 11.76
N GLU A 97 -3.69 -13.05 10.78
CA GLU A 97 -2.23 -13.04 10.65
C GLU A 97 -1.75 -11.72 10.05
N THR A 98 -0.64 -11.19 10.58
CA THR A 98 -0.03 -9.94 10.08
C THR A 98 0.31 -10.04 8.60
N LEU A 99 0.74 -11.23 8.13
CA LEU A 99 1.03 -11.46 6.72
C LEU A 99 -0.21 -11.23 5.84
N THR A 100 -1.40 -11.64 6.29
CA THR A 100 -2.66 -11.38 5.58
C THR A 100 -2.92 -9.89 5.44
N TYR A 101 -2.68 -9.12 6.50
CA TYR A 101 -2.82 -7.66 6.46
C TYR A 101 -1.84 -7.02 5.47
N GLU A 102 -0.57 -7.38 5.51
CA GLU A 102 0.46 -6.82 4.62
C GLU A 102 0.19 -7.17 3.14
N LEU A 103 -0.20 -8.41 2.84
CA LEU A 103 -0.57 -8.81 1.47
C LEU A 103 -1.78 -8.03 0.96
N LYS A 104 -2.80 -7.84 1.80
CA LYS A 104 -3.95 -6.98 1.47
C LYS A 104 -3.50 -5.55 1.18
N LYS A 105 -2.62 -4.99 2.00
CA LYS A 105 -2.12 -3.61 1.86
C LYS A 105 -1.31 -3.42 0.56
N ILE A 106 -0.52 -4.43 0.18
CA ILE A 106 0.21 -4.46 -1.08
C ILE A 106 -0.74 -4.41 -2.27
N GLY A 107 -1.73 -5.31 -2.29
CA GLY A 107 -2.70 -5.38 -3.38
C GLY A 107 -3.65 -4.17 -3.44
N ALA A 108 -4.03 -3.64 -2.28
CA ALA A 108 -4.96 -2.51 -2.17
C ALA A 108 -4.33 -1.17 -2.55
N THR A 109 -3.02 -0.99 -2.34
CA THR A 109 -2.42 0.34 -2.39
C THR A 109 -0.98 0.36 -2.87
N HIS A 110 -0.07 -0.42 -2.27
CA HIS A 110 1.37 -0.19 -2.48
C HIS A 110 1.82 -0.47 -3.91
N LEU A 111 1.43 -1.60 -4.50
CA LEU A 111 1.85 -1.93 -5.87
C LEU A 111 1.36 -0.86 -6.86
N PHE A 112 0.09 -0.46 -6.77
CA PHE A 112 -0.46 0.60 -7.61
C PHE A 112 0.28 1.92 -7.45
N LYS A 113 0.53 2.33 -6.20
CA LYS A 113 1.24 3.57 -5.88
C LYS A 113 2.65 3.57 -6.45
N ILE A 114 3.43 2.52 -6.22
CA ILE A 114 4.82 2.38 -6.70
C ILE A 114 4.88 2.52 -8.23
N VAL A 115 4.01 1.79 -8.94
CA VAL A 115 3.99 1.81 -10.40
C VAL A 115 3.50 3.16 -10.92
N LYS A 116 2.44 3.71 -10.33
CA LYS A 116 1.91 5.01 -10.74
C LYS A 116 2.94 6.13 -10.53
N GLU A 117 3.62 6.16 -9.39
CA GLU A 117 4.65 7.16 -9.10
C GLU A 117 5.79 7.12 -10.13
N TYR A 118 6.19 5.91 -10.56
CA TYR A 118 7.17 5.77 -11.65
C TYR A 118 6.62 6.25 -13.00
N LEU A 119 5.37 5.93 -13.33
CA LEU A 119 4.72 6.39 -14.57
C LEU A 119 4.43 7.91 -14.55
N ASP A 120 4.28 8.54 -13.39
CA ASP A 120 4.09 9.99 -13.31
C ASP A 120 5.39 10.78 -13.57
N LEU A 121 6.54 10.11 -13.62
CA LEU A 121 7.84 10.72 -13.94
C LEU A 121 7.93 11.12 -15.42
N SER A 122 8.72 12.18 -15.69
CA SER A 122 9.14 12.51 -17.06
C SER A 122 9.97 11.37 -17.68
N PRO A 123 10.05 11.24 -19.01
CA PRO A 123 10.84 10.20 -19.66
C PRO A 123 12.31 10.13 -19.19
N ASP A 124 12.98 11.27 -19.07
CA ASP A 124 14.36 11.33 -18.57
C ASP A 124 14.47 10.84 -17.11
N SER A 125 13.51 11.23 -16.27
CA SER A 125 13.46 10.80 -14.87
C SER A 125 13.17 9.30 -14.74
N ARG A 126 12.31 8.75 -15.61
CA ARG A 126 12.06 7.30 -15.70
C ARG A 126 13.36 6.57 -16.05
N GLN A 127 14.12 7.05 -17.03
CA GLN A 127 15.38 6.43 -17.42
C GLN A 127 16.40 6.42 -16.27
N ILE A 128 16.52 7.52 -15.52
CA ILE A 128 17.41 7.61 -14.36
C ILE A 128 16.99 6.66 -13.24
N GLN A 129 15.68 6.55 -12.97
CA GLN A 129 15.15 5.75 -11.85
C GLN A 129 14.87 4.29 -12.22
N ARG A 130 15.02 3.91 -13.50
CA ARG A 130 14.64 2.60 -14.03
C ARG A 130 15.20 1.43 -13.21
N SER A 131 16.50 1.42 -12.93
CA SER A 131 17.12 0.32 -12.18
C SER A 131 16.58 0.19 -10.75
N ALA A 132 16.31 1.30 -10.07
CA ALA A 132 15.74 1.29 -8.72
C ALA A 132 14.29 0.80 -8.73
N PHE A 133 13.53 1.19 -9.75
CA PHE A 133 12.16 0.72 -9.98
C PHE A 133 12.14 -0.79 -10.27
N GLU A 134 12.94 -1.27 -11.21
CA GLU A 134 13.06 -2.70 -11.55
C GLU A 134 13.41 -3.54 -10.32
N LYS A 135 14.37 -3.09 -9.49
CA LYS A 135 14.74 -3.79 -8.25
C LYS A 135 13.60 -3.84 -7.23
N THR A 136 12.80 -2.78 -7.17
CA THR A 136 11.62 -2.73 -6.30
C THR A 136 10.56 -3.73 -6.77
N ILE A 137 10.27 -3.76 -8.08
CA ILE A 137 9.34 -4.71 -8.68
C ILE A 137 9.84 -6.16 -8.53
N GLU A 138 11.13 -6.41 -8.75
CA GLU A 138 11.74 -7.74 -8.55
C GLU A 138 11.57 -8.21 -7.11
N THR A 139 11.91 -7.37 -6.14
CA THR A 139 11.74 -7.73 -4.72
C THR A 139 10.29 -8.10 -4.45
N LEU A 140 9.35 -7.29 -4.93
CA LEU A 140 7.94 -7.52 -4.65
C LEU A 140 7.47 -8.85 -5.26
N HIS A 141 7.92 -9.15 -6.47
CA HIS A 141 7.69 -10.44 -7.13
C HIS A 141 8.25 -11.62 -6.33
N GLU A 142 9.52 -11.55 -5.91
CA GLU A 142 10.15 -12.60 -5.09
C GLU A 142 9.39 -12.83 -3.78
N VAL A 143 8.94 -11.75 -3.13
CA VAL A 143 8.22 -11.86 -1.86
C VAL A 143 6.80 -12.40 -2.05
N CYS A 144 6.08 -12.00 -3.08
CA CYS A 144 4.77 -12.57 -3.40
C CYS A 144 4.89 -14.07 -3.69
N ALA A 145 5.86 -14.46 -4.51
CA ALA A 145 6.15 -15.86 -4.80
C ALA A 145 6.53 -16.66 -3.54
N ARG A 146 7.41 -16.11 -2.68
CA ARG A 146 7.79 -16.76 -1.42
C ARG A 146 6.64 -16.85 -0.44
N SER A 147 5.81 -15.81 -0.33
CA SER A 147 4.62 -15.81 0.52
C SER A 147 3.63 -16.89 0.07
N ARG A 148 3.45 -17.07 -1.24
CA ARG A 148 2.66 -18.16 -1.80
C ARG A 148 3.21 -19.53 -1.42
N GLN A 149 4.50 -19.76 -1.60
CA GLN A 149 5.14 -21.01 -1.18
C GLN A 149 4.94 -21.31 0.31
N ILE A 150 5.11 -20.31 1.17
CA ILE A 150 4.91 -20.44 2.61
C ILE A 150 3.48 -20.90 2.94
N VAL A 151 2.48 -20.37 2.23
CA VAL A 151 1.07 -20.72 2.41
C VAL A 151 0.73 -22.09 1.84
N ASP A 152 1.26 -22.42 0.66
CA ASP A 152 1.08 -23.71 -0.01
C ASP A 152 1.70 -24.85 0.82
N ASN A 153 2.86 -24.60 1.43
CA ASN A 153 3.58 -25.56 2.27
C ASN A 153 3.14 -25.58 3.75
N ASN A 154 2.22 -24.70 4.16
CA ASN A 154 1.80 -24.52 5.56
C ASN A 154 2.96 -24.16 6.52
N GLU A 155 3.94 -23.38 6.05
CA GLU A 155 5.09 -22.90 6.83
C GLU A 155 4.70 -21.73 7.74
N ILE A 156 3.71 -21.91 8.63
CA ILE A 156 3.11 -20.83 9.45
C ILE A 156 4.16 -20.09 10.31
N ALA A 157 5.23 -20.78 10.73
CA ALA A 157 6.33 -20.17 11.47
C ALA A 157 7.02 -19.00 10.72
N GLU A 158 6.97 -19.00 9.39
CA GLU A 158 7.57 -17.97 8.53
C GLU A 158 6.68 -16.73 8.35
N PHE A 159 5.41 -16.79 8.76
CA PHE A 159 4.44 -15.72 8.50
C PHE A 159 4.89 -14.39 9.11
N LYS A 160 5.36 -14.43 10.36
CA LYS A 160 5.80 -13.23 11.07
C LYS A 160 7.05 -12.62 10.43
N THR A 161 8.01 -13.46 10.04
CA THR A 161 9.24 -13.04 9.36
C THR A 161 8.88 -12.34 8.04
N MET A 162 7.98 -12.96 7.26
CA MET A 162 7.56 -12.41 5.98
C MET A 162 6.78 -11.11 6.13
N ALA A 163 5.87 -11.04 7.11
CA ALA A 163 5.12 -9.84 7.42
C ALA A 163 6.05 -8.67 7.79
N HIS A 164 7.03 -8.88 8.67
CA HIS A 164 7.99 -7.84 9.04
C HIS A 164 8.87 -7.38 7.87
N PHE A 165 9.24 -8.30 6.97
CA PHE A 165 9.95 -7.92 5.76
C PHE A 165 9.10 -6.99 4.88
N LEU A 166 7.84 -7.36 4.66
CA LEU A 166 6.91 -6.58 3.86
C LEU A 166 6.64 -5.20 4.47
N GLU A 167 6.36 -5.17 5.77
CA GLU A 167 6.15 -3.95 6.53
C GLU A 167 7.38 -3.03 6.43
N GLY A 168 8.57 -3.55 6.72
CA GLY A 168 9.79 -2.73 6.74
C GLY A 168 10.22 -2.20 5.37
N LYS A 169 9.85 -2.88 4.28
CA LYS A 169 10.28 -2.51 2.93
C LYS A 169 9.25 -1.72 2.14
N PHE A 170 7.96 -1.87 2.44
CA PHE A 170 6.88 -1.30 1.63
C PHE A 170 5.87 -0.44 2.41
N SER A 171 5.95 -0.32 3.75
CA SER A 171 5.02 0.52 4.53
C SER A 171 5.16 2.02 4.33
#